data_AF-A0AAD5IPD6-F1
#
_entry.id   AF-A0AAD5IPD6-F1
#
_cell.length_a   1.000
_cell.length_b   1.000
_cell.length_c   1.000
_cell.angle_alpha   90.00
_cell.angle_beta   90.00
_cell.angle_gamma   90.00
#
_symmetry.space_group_name_H-M   'P 1'
#
loop_
_entity.id
_entity.type
_entity.pdbx_description
1 polymer ?
#
loop_
_entity_poly.entity_id
_entity_poly.type
_entity_poly.pdbx_seq_one_letter_code
_entity_poly.pdbx_strand_id
1 'polypeptide(L)'
;METLNMKFPPTVHSRNGLPYMTLDVQKVSGKSFDYIIVGGGIAGCPLAATLSEKFTVLMVERGGSPYGNPLVIEKKKFGFSWIQTDEFSYVAQSFISKDGVSNLRGRVLGGSSAINGGFYSRASEDFVKKAGWDDELVKEAYRWVESKVVFTPQLTPWQTVAKFGFLEAGIQPYNGFSLELLREQRWAGLCSMNGERDTHIS
;
A
#
# COMPACT_ATOMS: atom_id res chain seq x y z
N MET A 1 -6.84 -30.76 11.90
CA MET A 1 -6.29 -29.39 11.83
C MET A 1 -6.94 -28.76 10.62
N GLU A 2 -7.89 -27.85 10.84
CA GLU A 2 -8.60 -27.16 9.76
C GLU A 2 -7.65 -26.17 9.08
N THR A 3 -7.38 -26.39 7.80
CA THR A 3 -6.74 -25.42 6.91
C THR A 3 -7.67 -24.22 6.77
N LEU A 4 -7.22 -23.04 7.21
CA LEU A 4 -7.87 -21.75 6.94
C LEU A 4 -7.81 -21.47 5.42
N ASN A 5 -8.73 -22.06 4.66
CA ASN A 5 -8.95 -21.71 3.25
C ASN A 5 -9.50 -20.28 3.20
N MET A 6 -8.62 -19.27 3.16
CA MET A 6 -9.01 -17.90 2.85
C MET A 6 -9.58 -17.87 1.43
N LYS A 7 -10.90 -17.63 1.32
CA LYS A 7 -11.61 -17.51 0.05
C LYS A 7 -11.96 -16.05 -0.19
N PHE A 8 -11.13 -15.41 -1.01
CA PHE A 8 -11.25 -13.98 -1.29
C PHE A 8 -12.38 -13.64 -2.28
N PRO A 9 -13.05 -12.49 -2.12
CA PRO A 9 -14.19 -12.11 -2.94
C PRO A 9 -13.81 -11.78 -4.40
N PRO A 10 -14.72 -12.03 -5.36
CA PRO A 10 -14.52 -11.66 -6.76
C PRO A 10 -14.62 -10.14 -6.97
N THR A 11 -13.92 -9.63 -7.98
CA THR A 11 -13.91 -8.22 -8.39
C THR A 11 -15.29 -7.79 -8.90
N VAL A 12 -15.90 -6.80 -8.25
CA VAL A 12 -17.15 -6.15 -8.70
C VAL A 12 -16.80 -4.85 -9.42
N HIS A 13 -17.12 -4.76 -10.71
CA HIS A 13 -17.00 -3.52 -11.49
C HIS A 13 -18.33 -2.74 -11.43
N SER A 14 -18.35 -1.57 -10.77
CA SER A 14 -19.49 -0.64 -10.86
C SER A 14 -19.03 0.74 -11.35
N ARG A 15 -19.64 1.19 -12.44
CA ARG A 15 -19.59 2.57 -12.94
C ARG A 15 -20.68 3.35 -12.22
N ASN A 16 -20.38 3.99 -11.08
CA ASN A 16 -21.10 5.13 -10.45
C ASN A 16 -20.88 5.13 -8.93
N GLY A 17 -19.91 5.92 -8.43
CA GLY A 17 -19.62 6.05 -7.00
C GLY A 17 -19.17 4.74 -6.34
N LEU A 18 -18.40 4.82 -5.26
CA LEU A 18 -18.08 3.61 -4.49
C LEU A 18 -19.24 3.38 -3.52
N PRO A 19 -20.06 2.31 -3.68
CA PRO A 19 -21.31 2.16 -2.93
C PRO A 19 -21.12 2.01 -1.41
N TYR A 20 -19.89 1.83 -0.95
CA TYR A 20 -19.52 1.51 0.43
C TYR A 20 -18.83 2.68 1.16
N MET A 21 -18.68 3.85 0.52
CA MET A 21 -18.04 5.03 1.12
C MET A 21 -19.04 6.16 1.36
N THR A 22 -18.98 6.81 2.52
CA THR A 22 -19.80 7.99 2.80
C THR A 22 -19.08 9.00 3.69
N LEU A 23 -19.35 10.29 3.45
CA LEU A 23 -18.95 11.41 4.32
C LEU A 23 -20.07 11.80 5.30
N ASP A 24 -21.26 11.23 5.12
CA ASP A 24 -22.42 11.55 5.93
C ASP A 24 -22.48 10.65 7.16
N VAL A 25 -22.14 11.22 8.32
CA VAL A 25 -22.14 10.53 9.61
C VAL A 25 -23.54 10.02 9.97
N GLN A 26 -24.62 10.68 9.52
CA GLN A 26 -25.99 10.26 9.82
C GLN A 26 -26.33 8.92 9.17
N LYS A 27 -25.68 8.54 8.07
CA LYS A 27 -25.85 7.22 7.45
C LYS A 27 -25.25 6.08 8.27
N VAL A 28 -24.40 6.38 9.24
CA VAL A 28 -23.69 5.41 10.08
C VAL A 28 -24.12 5.50 11.55
N SER A 29 -24.55 6.68 12.00
CA SER A 29 -25.02 6.93 13.36
C SER A 29 -26.12 5.95 13.78
N GLY A 30 -25.99 5.36 14.98
CA GLY A 30 -26.93 4.39 15.51
C GLY A 30 -26.84 2.97 14.91
N LYS A 31 -25.95 2.73 13.94
CA LYS A 31 -25.69 1.36 13.44
C LYS A 31 -24.68 0.64 14.32
N SER A 32 -24.83 -0.69 14.40
CA SER A 32 -23.88 -1.59 15.06
C SER A 32 -23.05 -2.34 14.02
N PHE A 33 -21.79 -2.60 14.36
CA PHE A 33 -20.85 -3.36 13.53
C PHE A 33 -20.09 -4.34 14.44
N ASP A 34 -19.71 -5.49 13.90
CA ASP A 34 -18.90 -6.46 14.62
C ASP A 34 -17.48 -5.93 14.87
N TYR A 35 -16.94 -5.18 13.89
CA TYR A 35 -15.62 -4.56 13.99
C TYR A 35 -15.64 -3.10 13.54
N ILE A 36 -14.92 -2.26 14.27
CA ILE A 36 -14.61 -0.88 13.88
C ILE A 36 -13.10 -0.75 13.70
N ILE A 37 -12.68 -0.41 12.49
CA ILE A 37 -11.29 -0.17 12.13
C ILE A 37 -11.06 1.34 12.05
N VAL A 38 -10.14 1.85 12.86
CA VAL A 38 -9.75 3.25 12.85
C VAL A 38 -8.49 3.41 12.01
N GLY A 39 -8.64 4.03 10.85
CA GLY A 39 -7.58 4.28 9.86
C GLY A 39 -7.64 3.32 8.68
N GLY A 40 -8.01 3.85 7.52
CA GLY A 40 -7.99 3.14 6.24
C GLY A 40 -6.62 3.21 5.58
N GLY A 41 -5.58 2.75 6.29
CA GLY A 41 -4.20 2.78 5.83
C GLY A 41 -3.70 1.43 5.31
N ILE A 42 -2.36 1.31 5.19
CA ILE A 42 -1.65 0.12 4.67
C ILE A 42 -2.11 -1.19 5.34
N ALA A 43 -2.29 -1.20 6.67
CA ALA A 43 -2.74 -2.37 7.40
C ALA A 43 -4.28 -2.42 7.56
N GLY A 44 -4.93 -1.26 7.67
CA GLY A 44 -6.37 -1.17 7.94
C GLY A 44 -7.22 -1.64 6.77
N CYS A 45 -6.84 -1.28 5.54
CA CYS A 45 -7.53 -1.70 4.34
C CYS A 45 -7.57 -3.22 4.12
N PRO A 46 -6.43 -3.95 4.11
CA PRO A 46 -6.45 -5.40 3.95
C PRO A 46 -7.09 -6.12 5.15
N LEU A 47 -6.98 -5.56 6.36
CA LEU A 47 -7.69 -6.08 7.54
C LEU A 47 -9.21 -5.96 7.37
N ALA A 48 -9.70 -4.80 6.91
CA ALA A 48 -11.12 -4.57 6.65
C ALA A 48 -11.66 -5.53 5.59
N ALA A 49 -10.92 -5.72 4.50
CA ALA A 49 -11.27 -6.64 3.42
C ALA A 49 -11.33 -8.10 3.90
N THR A 50 -10.44 -8.50 4.82
CA THR A 50 -10.43 -9.86 5.38
C THR A 50 -11.60 -10.08 6.33
N LEU A 51 -11.86 -9.14 7.24
CA LEU A 51 -12.93 -9.27 8.23
C LEU A 51 -14.32 -9.18 7.59
N SER A 52 -14.47 -8.38 6.53
CA SER A 52 -15.76 -8.19 5.84
C SER A 52 -16.28 -9.43 5.11
N GLU A 53 -15.46 -10.47 4.94
CA GLU A 53 -15.89 -11.77 4.39
C GLU A 53 -16.92 -12.47 5.29
N LYS A 54 -16.88 -12.23 6.60
CA LYS A 54 -17.71 -12.93 7.59
C LYS A 54 -18.44 -12.01 8.55
N PHE A 55 -18.01 -10.76 8.67
CA PHE A 55 -18.47 -9.84 9.69
C PHE A 55 -18.84 -8.48 9.09
N THR A 56 -19.66 -7.72 9.82
CA THR A 56 -19.94 -6.32 9.51
C THR A 56 -18.80 -5.44 10.00
N VAL A 57 -18.20 -4.66 9.10
CA VAL A 57 -17.02 -3.84 9.39
C VAL A 57 -17.31 -2.38 9.06
N LEU A 58 -17.04 -1.49 10.00
CA LEU A 58 -16.96 -0.05 9.77
C LEU A 58 -15.49 0.38 9.76
N MET A 59 -15.04 0.97 8.66
CA MET A 59 -13.71 1.59 8.60
C MET A 59 -13.85 3.11 8.61
N VAL A 60 -13.15 3.77 9.52
CA VAL A 60 -13.16 5.23 9.67
C VAL A 60 -11.79 5.77 9.29
N GLU A 61 -11.73 6.55 8.21
CA GLU A 61 -10.51 7.24 7.76
C GLU A 61 -10.70 8.75 7.92
N ARG A 62 -9.69 9.42 8.48
CA ARG A 62 -9.73 10.88 8.72
C ARG A 62 -9.49 11.70 7.46
N GLY A 63 -8.84 11.09 6.46
CA GLY A 63 -8.54 11.69 5.17
C GLY A 63 -9.65 11.54 4.14
N GLY A 64 -9.42 12.15 2.98
CA GLY A 64 -10.33 12.06 1.85
C GLY A 64 -10.22 10.76 1.05
N SER A 65 -11.04 10.66 0.01
CA SER A 65 -10.94 9.62 -1.00
C SER A 65 -9.71 9.83 -1.91
N PRO A 66 -8.93 8.79 -2.24
CA PRO A 66 -7.88 8.88 -3.25
C PRO A 66 -8.48 9.00 -4.66
N TYR A 67 -9.72 8.54 -4.85
CA TYR A 67 -10.38 8.46 -6.15
C TYR A 67 -10.69 9.85 -6.70
N GLY A 68 -10.23 10.11 -7.93
CA GLY A 68 -10.34 11.41 -8.57
C GLY A 68 -9.28 12.43 -8.14
N ASN A 69 -8.38 12.10 -7.19
CA ASN A 69 -7.26 12.96 -6.84
C ASN A 69 -6.03 12.63 -7.70
N PRO A 70 -5.65 13.50 -8.66
CA PRO A 70 -4.54 13.20 -9.57
C PRO A 70 -3.18 13.17 -8.86
N LEU A 71 -3.02 13.81 -7.70
CA LEU A 71 -1.77 13.77 -6.92
C LEU A 71 -1.49 12.37 -6.34
N VAL A 72 -2.55 11.58 -6.15
CA VAL A 72 -2.48 10.21 -5.62
C VAL A 72 -2.47 9.18 -6.73
N ILE A 73 -3.33 9.34 -7.75
CA ILE A 73 -3.52 8.31 -8.78
C ILE A 73 -2.49 8.46 -9.92
N GLU A 74 -2.17 9.69 -10.35
CA GLU A 74 -1.29 9.87 -11.50
C GLU A 74 0.17 9.73 -11.08
N LYS A 75 0.87 8.76 -11.65
CA LYS A 75 2.28 8.52 -11.37
C LYS A 75 3.19 9.70 -11.71
N LYS A 76 2.85 10.44 -12.79
CA LYS A 76 3.59 11.64 -13.23
C LYS A 76 3.56 12.77 -12.19
N LYS A 77 2.59 12.74 -11.28
CA LYS A 77 2.43 13.70 -10.18
C LYS A 77 2.98 13.18 -8.86
N PHE A 78 3.77 12.10 -8.87
CA PHE A 78 4.49 11.64 -7.69
C PHE A 78 5.38 12.75 -7.11
N GLY A 79 5.40 12.89 -5.78
CA GLY A 79 6.14 13.93 -5.07
C GLY A 79 5.44 15.29 -5.02
N PHE A 80 4.48 15.60 -5.91
CA PHE A 80 3.74 16.87 -5.83
C PHE A 80 2.85 16.97 -4.58
N SER A 81 2.36 15.82 -4.10
CA SER A 81 1.64 15.74 -2.82
C SER A 81 2.50 16.12 -1.61
N TRP A 82 3.83 16.15 -1.74
CA TRP A 82 4.76 16.52 -0.66
C TRP A 82 5.01 18.03 -0.57
N ILE A 83 4.80 18.74 -1.68
CA ILE A 83 5.12 20.18 -1.82
C ILE A 83 3.90 21.05 -1.50
N GLN A 84 2.69 20.50 -1.61
CA GLN A 84 1.46 21.22 -1.31
C GLN A 84 1.03 20.99 0.14
N THR A 85 1.18 22.02 0.97
CA THR A 85 0.94 21.97 2.42
C THR A 85 -0.14 22.99 2.82
N ASP A 86 -1.42 22.64 2.69
CA ASP A 86 -2.40 23.17 3.65
C ASP A 86 -2.75 22.08 4.67
N GLU A 87 -2.85 22.51 5.92
CA GLU A 87 -2.98 21.63 7.08
C GLU A 87 -4.26 20.78 7.09
N PHE A 88 -5.25 21.07 6.26
CA PHE A 88 -6.62 20.54 6.36
C PHE A 88 -7.14 19.81 5.12
N SER A 89 -6.68 20.13 3.90
CA SER A 89 -7.26 19.54 2.67
C SER A 89 -6.38 18.50 1.95
N TYR A 90 -5.09 18.41 2.28
CA TYR A 90 -4.15 17.58 1.51
C TYR A 90 -4.06 16.12 1.98
N VAL A 91 -3.72 15.27 1.02
CA VAL A 91 -3.51 13.81 1.14
C VAL A 91 -2.23 13.44 1.90
N ALA A 92 -1.30 14.39 2.03
CA ALA A 92 -0.13 14.29 2.88
C ALA A 92 -0.21 15.33 4.00
N GLN A 93 0.17 14.95 5.21
CA GLN A 93 0.29 15.84 6.34
C GLN A 93 1.77 15.91 6.75
N SER A 94 2.31 17.13 6.81
CA SER A 94 3.65 17.39 7.33
C SER A 94 3.70 17.40 8.85
N PHE A 95 4.84 17.03 9.39
CA PHE A 95 5.18 17.17 10.80
C PHE A 95 6.70 17.26 10.97
N ILE A 96 7.15 17.78 12.10
CA ILE A 96 8.58 17.84 12.45
C ILE A 96 8.78 16.93 13.67
N SER A 97 9.79 16.06 13.62
CA SER A 97 10.15 15.21 14.76
C SER A 97 10.69 16.04 15.92
N LYS A 98 10.79 15.44 17.12
CA LYS A 98 11.43 16.10 18.27
C LYS A 98 12.90 16.45 18.00
N ASP A 99 13.54 15.75 17.06
CA ASP A 99 14.92 15.98 16.62
C ASP A 99 15.03 17.06 15.53
N GLY A 100 13.92 17.73 15.17
CA GLY A 100 13.91 18.79 14.16
C GLY A 100 13.86 18.31 12.71
N VAL A 101 13.57 17.02 12.47
CA VAL A 101 13.54 16.45 11.11
C VAL A 101 12.13 16.54 10.53
N SER A 102 12.00 17.22 9.38
CA SER A 102 10.74 17.31 8.64
C SER A 102 10.35 15.96 8.04
N ASN A 103 9.07 15.61 8.14
CA ASN A 103 8.55 14.33 7.69
C ASN A 103 7.08 14.45 7.23
N LEU A 104 6.58 13.43 6.54
CA LEU A 104 5.25 13.39 5.95
C LEU A 104 4.53 12.09 6.32
N ARG A 105 3.21 12.16 6.50
CA ARG A 105 2.33 11.00 6.69
C ARG A 105 1.09 11.10 5.82
N GLY A 106 0.56 9.95 5.38
CA GLY A 106 -0.69 9.91 4.64
C GLY A 106 -1.89 10.41 5.45
N ARG A 107 -2.79 11.13 4.78
CA ARG A 107 -4.11 11.54 5.25
C ARG A 107 -5.12 11.38 4.12
N VAL A 108 -5.32 10.15 3.72
CA VAL A 108 -6.19 9.74 2.61
C VAL A 108 -6.47 8.25 2.80
N LEU A 109 -7.59 7.74 2.29
CA LEU A 109 -7.79 6.29 2.21
C LEU A 109 -6.67 5.65 1.37
N GLY A 110 -6.13 4.53 1.87
CA GLY A 110 -4.84 3.95 1.50
C GLY A 110 -3.69 4.36 2.44
N GLY A 111 -3.82 5.49 3.14
CA GLY A 111 -2.82 5.99 4.07
C GLY A 111 -1.51 6.36 3.37
N SER A 112 -0.37 6.06 3.99
CA SER A 112 0.93 6.44 3.44
C SER A 112 1.30 5.71 2.14
N SER A 113 0.67 4.57 1.79
CA SER A 113 0.93 3.93 0.48
C SER A 113 0.45 4.78 -0.68
N ALA A 114 -0.57 5.62 -0.48
CA ALA A 114 -1.07 6.53 -1.50
C ALA A 114 -0.05 7.62 -1.90
N ILE A 115 0.92 7.90 -1.03
CA ILE A 115 1.91 8.97 -1.22
C ILE A 115 3.36 8.47 -1.22
N ASN A 116 3.57 7.15 -1.14
CA ASN A 116 4.92 6.55 -1.10
C ASN A 116 5.50 6.36 -2.50
N GLY A 117 6.78 5.94 -2.57
CA GLY A 117 7.49 5.68 -3.81
C GLY A 117 7.06 4.42 -4.57
N GLY A 118 6.05 3.68 -4.10
CA GLY A 118 5.57 2.45 -4.74
C GLY A 118 6.54 1.27 -4.71
N PHE A 119 7.56 1.31 -3.86
CA PHE A 119 8.47 0.17 -3.65
C PHE A 119 7.78 -0.89 -2.80
N TYR A 120 8.02 -2.15 -3.15
CA TYR A 120 7.50 -3.31 -2.44
C TYR A 120 8.62 -4.34 -2.24
N SER A 121 8.70 -4.91 -1.05
CA SER A 121 9.58 -6.03 -0.70
C SER A 121 8.95 -6.84 0.41
N ARG A 122 9.18 -8.15 0.44
CA ARG A 122 8.83 -8.99 1.59
C ARG A 122 9.78 -8.73 2.76
N ALA A 123 9.31 -8.99 3.98
CA ALA A 123 10.18 -9.04 5.14
C ALA A 123 11.15 -10.22 5.00
N SER A 124 12.31 -10.13 5.67
CA SER A 124 13.24 -11.25 5.72
C SER A 124 12.64 -12.43 6.49
N GLU A 125 12.98 -13.65 6.10
CA GLU A 125 12.57 -14.84 6.84
C GLU A 125 13.02 -14.80 8.31
N ASP A 126 14.22 -14.27 8.57
CA ASP A 126 14.76 -14.12 9.92
C ASP A 126 13.86 -13.21 10.78
N PHE A 127 13.29 -12.15 10.18
CA PHE A 127 12.34 -11.28 10.85
C PHE A 127 11.03 -12.02 11.16
N VAL A 128 10.47 -12.75 10.19
CA VAL A 128 9.24 -13.54 10.36
C VAL A 128 9.41 -14.58 11.46
N LYS A 129 10.52 -15.32 11.45
CA LYS A 129 10.89 -16.30 12.48
C LYS A 129 11.02 -15.66 13.85
N LYS A 130 11.71 -14.52 13.95
CA LYS A 130 11.88 -13.78 15.21
C LYS A 130 10.55 -13.23 15.75
N ALA A 131 9.64 -12.84 14.87
CA ALA A 131 8.30 -12.39 15.25
C ALA A 131 7.40 -13.55 15.74
N GLY A 132 7.80 -14.80 15.50
CA GLY A 132 7.03 -15.98 15.88
C GLY A 132 5.74 -16.15 15.05
N TRP A 133 5.72 -15.62 13.83
CA TRP A 133 4.56 -15.71 12.95
C TRP A 133 4.57 -17.03 12.17
N ASP A 134 3.36 -17.50 11.82
CA ASP A 134 3.19 -18.65 10.95
C ASP A 134 3.71 -18.30 9.54
N ASP A 135 4.76 -19.00 9.12
CA ASP A 135 5.48 -18.73 7.87
C ASP A 135 4.59 -18.95 6.64
N GLU A 136 3.73 -19.98 6.66
CA GLU A 136 2.86 -20.29 5.52
C GLU A 136 1.73 -19.25 5.42
N LEU A 137 1.13 -18.87 6.55
CA LEU A 137 0.11 -17.82 6.57
C LEU A 137 0.67 -16.47 6.11
N VAL A 138 1.91 -16.14 6.50
CA VAL A 138 2.61 -14.92 6.05
C VAL A 138 2.85 -14.96 4.54
N LYS A 139 3.31 -16.08 3.98
CA LYS A 139 3.49 -16.24 2.53
C LYS A 139 2.16 -16.16 1.77
N GLU A 140 1.07 -16.70 2.30
CA GLU A 140 -0.26 -16.58 1.72
C GLU A 140 -0.73 -15.13 1.71
N ALA A 141 -0.57 -14.41 2.83
CA ALA A 141 -0.89 -12.99 2.91
C ALA A 141 -0.07 -12.15 1.91
N TYR A 142 1.22 -12.42 1.77
CA TYR A 142 2.06 -11.76 0.76
C TYR A 142 1.54 -12.01 -0.66
N ARG A 143 1.30 -13.28 -1.02
CA ARG A 143 0.76 -13.65 -2.34
C ARG A 143 -0.57 -12.98 -2.63
N TRP A 144 -1.45 -12.87 -1.63
CA TRP A 144 -2.71 -12.17 -1.79
C TRP A 144 -2.52 -10.68 -2.09
N VAL A 145 -1.72 -9.96 -1.30
CA VAL A 145 -1.42 -8.55 -1.56
C VAL A 145 -0.77 -8.36 -2.93
N GLU A 146 0.19 -9.22 -3.27
CA GLU A 146 0.91 -9.18 -4.54
C GLU A 146 -0.04 -9.30 -5.73
N SER A 147 -1.02 -10.21 -5.64
CA SER A 147 -2.02 -10.42 -6.69
C SER A 147 -2.93 -9.21 -6.94
N LYS A 148 -3.03 -8.28 -5.98
CA LYS A 148 -3.95 -7.14 -6.04
C LYS A 148 -3.25 -5.84 -6.42
N VAL A 149 -2.04 -5.60 -5.92
CA VAL A 149 -1.41 -4.27 -5.99
C VAL A 149 0.07 -4.28 -6.41
N VAL A 150 0.68 -5.44 -6.62
CA VAL A 150 2.10 -5.52 -7.03
C VAL A 150 2.19 -5.93 -8.50
N PHE A 151 3.00 -5.21 -9.27
CA PHE A 151 3.19 -5.47 -10.70
C PHE A 151 4.67 -5.39 -11.07
N THR A 152 5.04 -6.12 -12.13
CA THR A 152 6.41 -6.11 -12.64
C THR A 152 6.71 -4.79 -13.34
N PRO A 153 7.84 -4.16 -13.02
CA PRO A 153 8.23 -2.90 -13.61
C PRO A 153 8.84 -2.96 -15.02
N GLN A 154 8.35 -2.15 -15.96
CA GLN A 154 9.08 -1.69 -17.17
C GLN A 154 10.09 -0.52 -16.95
N LEU A 155 11.37 -0.80 -16.75
CA LEU A 155 12.38 0.20 -16.34
C LEU A 155 12.44 1.43 -17.27
N THR A 156 12.55 2.63 -16.68
CA THR A 156 12.83 3.84 -17.47
C THR A 156 14.27 3.82 -18.02
N PRO A 157 14.61 4.64 -19.04
CA PRO A 157 15.98 4.73 -19.54
C PRO A 157 17.00 5.03 -18.44
N TRP A 158 16.68 5.97 -17.54
CA TRP A 158 17.56 6.30 -16.40
C TRP A 158 17.71 5.13 -15.42
N GLN A 159 16.62 4.44 -15.06
CA GLN A 159 16.66 3.27 -14.19
C GLN A 159 17.47 2.13 -14.81
N THR A 160 17.40 1.98 -16.13
CA THR A 160 18.18 1.03 -16.91
C THR A 160 19.67 1.39 -16.86
N VAL A 161 20.03 2.64 -17.09
CA VAL A 161 21.43 3.11 -17.02
C VAL A 161 22.00 2.97 -15.61
N ALA A 162 21.25 3.37 -14.57
CA ALA A 162 21.67 3.21 -13.18
C ALA A 162 21.89 1.72 -12.82
N LYS A 163 21.00 0.83 -13.28
CA LYS A 163 21.18 -0.62 -13.15
C LYS A 163 22.49 -1.10 -13.77
N PHE A 164 22.80 -0.67 -15.00
CA PHE A 164 24.04 -1.05 -15.66
C PHE A 164 25.28 -0.49 -14.94
N GLY A 165 25.23 0.77 -14.48
CA GLY A 165 26.33 1.37 -13.72
C GLY A 165 26.63 0.63 -12.40
N PHE A 166 25.61 0.14 -11.69
CA PHE A 166 25.82 -0.67 -10.49
C PHE A 166 26.43 -2.04 -10.78
N LEU A 167 26.04 -2.66 -11.90
CA LEU A 167 26.64 -3.92 -12.36
C LEU A 167 28.12 -3.74 -12.72
N GLU A 168 28.44 -2.67 -13.46
CA GLU A 168 29.84 -2.33 -13.82
C GLU A 168 30.69 -2.00 -12.60
N ALA A 169 30.11 -1.38 -11.57
CA ALA A 169 30.77 -1.10 -10.30
C ALA A 169 30.99 -2.35 -9.41
N GLY A 170 30.65 -3.55 -9.89
CA GLY A 170 30.86 -4.81 -9.17
C GLY A 170 29.87 -5.06 -8.03
N ILE A 171 28.75 -4.33 -7.99
CA ILE A 171 27.69 -4.55 -6.99
C ILE A 171 26.83 -5.74 -7.45
N GLN A 172 27.20 -6.93 -6.97
CA GLN A 172 26.52 -8.21 -7.24
C GLN A 172 25.78 -8.74 -6.00
N PRO A 173 24.78 -9.63 -6.15
CA PRO A 173 24.21 -10.12 -7.41
C PRO A 173 22.97 -9.35 -7.91
N TYR A 174 22.75 -9.31 -9.23
CA TYR A 174 21.47 -8.87 -9.83
C TYR A 174 20.54 -10.07 -9.97
N ASN A 175 19.63 -10.24 -9.01
CA ASN A 175 18.71 -11.39 -8.95
C ASN A 175 17.42 -11.20 -9.77
N GLY A 176 17.42 -10.29 -10.76
CA GLY A 176 16.21 -9.96 -11.52
C GLY A 176 15.12 -9.29 -10.67
N PHE A 177 13.86 -9.45 -11.09
CA PHE A 177 12.72 -9.08 -10.26
C PHE A 177 12.49 -10.19 -9.23
N SER A 178 12.85 -9.90 -7.98
CA SER A 178 12.53 -10.76 -6.84
C SER A 178 11.88 -9.92 -5.75
N LEU A 179 10.83 -10.47 -5.15
CA LEU A 179 10.13 -9.89 -4.01
C LEU A 179 10.73 -10.34 -2.68
N GLU A 180 11.57 -11.38 -2.71
CA GLU A 180 12.29 -11.87 -1.55
C GLU A 180 13.52 -11.01 -1.27
N LEU A 181 13.66 -10.58 -0.02
CA LEU A 181 14.85 -9.91 0.46
C LEU A 181 15.94 -10.96 0.69
N LEU A 182 16.78 -11.18 -0.31
CA LEU A 182 17.91 -12.10 -0.19
C LEU A 182 18.97 -11.48 0.72
N ARG A 183 19.64 -12.29 1.57
CA ARG A 183 20.65 -11.81 2.54
C ARG A 183 21.79 -10.97 1.91
N GLU A 184 22.02 -11.12 0.61
CA GLU A 184 23.03 -10.37 -0.15
C GLU A 184 22.47 -9.19 -0.97
N GLN A 185 21.13 -9.02 -1.03
CA GLN A 185 20.52 -7.89 -1.72
C GLN A 185 20.70 -6.61 -0.90
N ARG A 186 21.45 -5.67 -1.48
CA ARG A 186 21.65 -4.32 -0.93
C ARG A 186 20.58 -3.31 -1.41
N TRP A 187 19.62 -3.74 -2.22
CA TRP A 187 18.59 -2.89 -2.81
C TRP A 187 17.27 -3.65 -2.98
N ALA A 188 16.17 -3.01 -2.58
CA ALA A 188 14.81 -3.46 -2.86
C ALA A 188 14.54 -3.36 -4.37
N GLY A 189 13.78 -4.31 -4.92
CA GLY A 189 13.43 -4.38 -6.34
C GLY A 189 12.97 -3.03 -6.89
N LEU A 190 13.58 -2.60 -7.99
CA LEU A 190 13.32 -1.31 -8.61
C LEU A 190 11.99 -1.35 -9.37
N CYS A 191 10.88 -1.00 -8.72
CA CYS A 191 9.57 -0.86 -9.36
C CYS A 191 9.51 0.38 -10.26
N SER A 192 9.60 0.19 -11.56
CA SER A 192 9.26 1.14 -12.61
C SER A 192 7.76 1.39 -12.84
N MET A 193 7.53 2.23 -13.85
CA MET A 193 6.40 3.09 -14.10
C MET A 193 5.75 2.75 -15.43
N ASN A 194 4.64 2.00 -15.41
CA ASN A 194 3.69 2.01 -16.52
C ASN A 194 2.32 2.50 -16.07
N GLY A 195 1.79 3.45 -16.85
CA GLY A 195 0.37 3.78 -16.94
C GLY A 195 -0.22 4.55 -15.76
N GLU A 196 -0.63 3.84 -14.72
CA GLU A 196 -1.59 4.30 -13.72
C GLU A 196 -1.24 3.69 -12.37
N ARG A 197 -1.41 4.43 -11.26
CA ARG A 197 -1.32 3.84 -9.92
C ARG A 197 -2.70 3.28 -9.60
N ASP A 198 -2.85 1.96 -9.65
CA ASP A 198 -4.07 1.29 -9.19
C ASP A 198 -4.18 1.42 -7.66
N THR A 199 -4.87 2.46 -7.19
CA THR A 199 -5.29 2.58 -5.79
C THR A 199 -6.64 1.89 -5.54
N HIS A 200 -6.93 0.82 -6.28
CA HIS A 200 -8.15 0.03 -6.10
C HIS A 200 -8.01 -0.86 -4.87
N ILE A 201 -8.35 -0.31 -3.71
CA ILE A 201 -8.69 -1.10 -2.53
C ILE A 201 -10.17 -1.46 -2.68
N SER A 202 -10.41 -2.65 -3.22
CA SER A 202 -11.73 -3.28 -3.30
C SER A 202 -12.23 -3.70 -1.93
#